data_AF-A0A956DAD2-F1
#
_entry.id   AF-A0A956DAD2-F1
#
_cell.length_a   1.000
_cell.length_b   1.000
_cell.length_c   1.000
_cell.angle_alpha   90.00
_cell.angle_beta   90.00
_cell.angle_gamma   90.00
#
_symmetry.space_group_name_H-M   'P 1'
#
loop_
_entity.id
_entity.type
_entity.pdbx_description
1 polymer ?
#
loop_
_entity_poly.entity_id
_entity_poly.type
_entity_poly.pdbx_seq_one_letter_code
_entity_poly.pdbx_strand_id
1 'polypeptide(L)'
;MSVALPLVVALVYLVGLGLLSELADRRPALANLARHPVVYALALGVYATSWTFYGSVGFAARYGYAFLAVSLGVVLACLAIPVLWRPVAELVRRHRFTSLADLFAFRYQSELAGALVTLLLVAGLLPYLALQLRAVADAAVFLAGDDAPPELGLVYVALLGLFAV
;
A
#
# COMPACT_ATOMS: atom_id res chain seq x y z
N MET A 1 5.91 3.98 28.25
CA MET A 1 6.70 4.79 27.29
C MET A 1 5.99 6.12 27.15
N SER A 2 6.68 7.25 26.96
CA SER A 2 5.98 8.53 26.80
C SER A 2 5.20 8.54 25.49
N VAL A 3 3.92 8.90 25.55
CA VAL A 3 2.98 9.01 24.41
C VAL A 3 3.56 9.84 23.24
N ALA A 4 4.42 10.81 23.56
CA ALA A 4 5.08 11.68 22.59
C ALA A 4 6.07 10.95 21.67
N LEU A 5 6.75 9.90 22.14
CA LEU A 5 7.80 9.23 21.35
C LEU A 5 7.29 8.66 20.02
N PRO A 6 6.26 7.79 20.00
CA PRO A 6 5.81 7.20 18.73
C PRO A 6 5.25 8.28 17.79
N LEU A 7 4.61 9.34 18.33
CA LEU A 7 4.06 10.43 17.53
C LEU A 7 5.16 11.23 16.84
N VAL A 8 6.23 11.56 17.57
CA VAL A 8 7.40 12.25 17.00
C VAL A 8 8.07 11.40 15.93
N VAL A 9 8.22 10.10 16.16
CA VAL A 9 8.79 9.17 15.16
C VAL A 9 7.94 9.15 13.90
N ALA A 10 6.61 9.04 14.02
CA ALA A 10 5.69 9.07 12.88
C ALA A 10 5.77 10.39 12.11
N LEU A 11 5.80 11.53 12.81
CA LEU A 11 5.91 12.85 12.20
C LEU A 11 7.23 13.01 11.44
N VAL A 12 8.36 12.68 12.08
CA VAL A 12 9.69 12.75 11.46
C VAL A 12 9.74 11.85 10.21
N TYR A 13 9.16 10.66 10.29
CA TYR A 13 9.10 9.73 9.16
C TYR A 13 8.30 10.31 7.98
N LEU A 14 7.08 10.81 8.21
CA LEU A 14 6.25 11.37 7.14
C LEU A 14 6.83 12.66 6.55
N VAL A 15 7.38 13.55 7.39
CA VAL A 15 8.08 14.75 6.92
C VAL A 15 9.30 14.34 6.09
N GLY A 16 10.06 13.34 6.52
CA GLY A 16 11.19 12.79 5.77
C GLY A 16 10.76 12.27 4.39
N LEU A 17 9.67 11.51 4.32
CA LEU A 17 9.12 11.03 3.04
C LEU A 17 8.66 12.19 2.14
N GLY A 18 7.98 13.18 2.70
CA GLY A 18 7.53 14.37 1.95
C GLY A 18 8.70 15.18 1.39
N LEU A 19 9.74 15.39 2.18
CA LEU A 19 10.97 16.07 1.74
C LEU A 19 11.71 15.27 0.65
N LEU A 20 11.75 13.94 0.76
CA LEU A 20 12.34 13.09 -0.26
C LEU A 20 11.56 13.16 -1.58
N SER A 21 10.22 13.19 -1.52
CA SER A 21 9.37 13.36 -2.70
C SER A 21 9.64 14.69 -3.38
N GLU A 22 9.60 15.80 -2.64
CA GLU A 22 9.87 17.14 -3.17
C GLU A 22 11.29 17.26 -3.76
N LEU A 23 12.28 16.64 -3.10
CA LEU A 23 13.65 16.63 -3.60
C LEU A 23 13.79 15.80 -4.88
N ALA A 24 13.05 14.70 -5.00
CA ALA A 24 13.03 13.87 -6.20
C ALA A 24 12.46 14.63 -7.40
N ASP A 25 11.43 15.45 -7.20
CA ASP A 25 10.83 16.27 -8.25
C ASP A 25 11.76 17.42 -8.68
N ARG A 26 12.46 18.04 -7.73
CA ARG A 26 13.38 19.15 -8.02
C ARG A 26 14.71 18.71 -8.64
N ARG A 27 15.13 17.45 -8.46
CA ARG A 27 16.45 16.96 -8.91
C ARG A 27 16.32 15.88 -9.99
N PRO A 28 16.69 16.15 -11.25
CA PRO A 28 16.56 15.18 -12.34
C PRO A 28 17.38 13.91 -12.13
N ALA A 29 18.50 13.97 -11.40
CA ALA A 29 19.28 12.79 -11.03
C ALA A 29 18.50 11.82 -10.12
N LEU A 30 17.70 12.33 -9.18
CA LEU A 30 16.87 11.51 -8.31
C LEU A 30 15.63 10.98 -9.05
N ALA A 31 15.05 11.80 -9.93
CA ALA A 31 13.98 11.34 -10.83
C ALA A 31 14.44 10.17 -11.73
N ASN A 32 15.68 10.21 -12.22
CA ASN A 32 16.26 9.11 -12.99
C ASN A 32 16.48 7.85 -12.13
N LEU A 33 16.91 8.01 -10.88
CA LEU A 33 17.04 6.90 -9.94
C LEU A 33 15.67 6.25 -9.65
N ALA A 34 14.61 7.05 -9.48
CA ALA A 34 13.25 6.54 -9.28
C ALA A 34 12.73 5.71 -10.47
N ARG A 35 13.22 6.00 -11.69
CA ARG A 35 12.91 5.24 -12.90
C ARG A 35 13.77 3.98 -13.08
N HIS A 36 14.78 3.78 -12.23
CA HIS A 36 15.66 2.63 -12.32
C HIS A 36 14.87 1.33 -12.04
N PRO A 37 15.08 0.24 -12.83
CA PRO A 37 14.30 -0.99 -12.69
C PRO A 37 14.33 -1.61 -11.28
N VAL A 38 15.45 -1.47 -10.57
CA VAL A 38 15.58 -1.95 -9.18
C VAL A 38 14.68 -1.15 -8.24
N VAL A 39 14.61 0.17 -8.39
CA VAL A 39 13.74 1.02 -7.56
C VAL A 39 12.27 0.72 -7.86
N TYR A 40 11.93 0.51 -9.14
CA TYR A 40 10.61 0.05 -9.53
C TYR A 40 10.25 -1.31 -8.89
N ALA A 41 11.18 -2.28 -8.91
CA ALA A 41 10.97 -3.58 -8.27
C ALA A 41 10.82 -3.46 -6.74
N LEU A 42 11.60 -2.60 -6.09
CA LEU A 42 11.46 -2.30 -4.66
C LEU A 42 10.13 -1.61 -4.34
N ALA A 43 9.65 -0.74 -5.22
CA ALA A 43 8.37 -0.06 -5.07
C ALA A 43 7.18 -1.02 -5.14
N LEU A 44 7.29 -2.15 -5.87
CA LEU A 44 6.28 -3.22 -5.82
C LEU A 44 6.15 -3.82 -4.40
N GLY A 45 7.15 -3.64 -3.55
CA GLY A 45 7.11 -3.99 -2.13
C GLY A 45 6.01 -3.28 -1.33
N VAL A 46 5.39 -2.22 -1.86
CA VAL A 46 4.18 -1.59 -1.29
C VAL A 46 3.03 -2.58 -1.07
N TYR A 47 3.04 -3.70 -1.78
CA TYR A 47 2.13 -4.83 -1.55
C TYR A 47 2.20 -5.37 -0.10
N ALA A 48 3.37 -5.31 0.55
CA ALA A 48 3.56 -5.79 1.91
C ALA A 48 3.03 -4.76 2.92
N THR A 49 1.71 -4.72 3.08
CA THR A 49 1.02 -3.76 3.94
C THR A 49 1.02 -4.20 5.42
N SER A 50 0.37 -3.40 6.27
CA SER A 50 0.09 -3.78 7.67
C SER A 50 -0.58 -5.14 7.79
N TRP A 51 -1.41 -5.54 6.81
CA TRP A 51 -1.99 -6.89 6.76
C TRP A 51 -0.92 -7.98 6.66
N THR A 52 0.12 -7.79 5.84
CA THR A 52 1.20 -8.77 5.74
C THR A 52 1.98 -8.88 7.05
N PHE A 53 2.23 -7.76 7.72
CA PHE A 53 2.94 -7.75 9.00
C PHE A 53 2.14 -8.46 10.10
N TYR A 54 0.93 -7.97 10.40
CA TYR A 54 0.09 -8.54 11.45
C TYR A 54 -0.41 -9.94 11.11
N GLY A 55 -0.74 -10.17 9.84
CA GLY A 55 -1.19 -11.46 9.33
C GLY A 55 -0.10 -12.51 9.44
N SER A 56 1.12 -12.24 8.96
CA SER A 56 2.21 -13.23 9.00
C SER A 56 2.59 -13.61 10.42
N VAL A 57 2.66 -12.64 11.35
CA VAL A 57 2.93 -12.91 12.77
C VAL A 57 1.79 -13.72 13.41
N GLY A 58 0.54 -13.36 13.14
CA GLY A 58 -0.62 -14.11 13.63
C GLY A 58 -0.71 -15.53 13.08
N PHE A 59 -0.41 -15.73 11.79
CA PHE A 59 -0.32 -17.05 11.17
C PHE A 59 0.83 -17.87 11.73
N ALA A 60 1.99 -17.24 11.96
CA ALA A 60 3.13 -17.91 12.59
C ALA A 60 2.80 -18.38 14.01
N ALA A 61 2.13 -17.53 14.80
CA ALA A 61 1.74 -17.86 16.16
C ALA A 61 0.72 -19.02 16.23
N ARG A 62 -0.21 -19.12 15.27
CA ARG A 62 -1.29 -20.13 15.28
C ARG A 62 -0.97 -21.41 14.50
N TYR A 63 -0.23 -21.29 13.40
CA TYR A 63 -0.03 -22.34 12.41
C TYR A 63 1.46 -22.55 12.04
N GLY A 64 2.40 -21.94 12.79
CA GLY A 64 3.83 -22.11 12.56
C GLY A 64 4.27 -21.64 11.17
N TYR A 65 5.04 -22.46 10.45
CA TYR A 65 5.59 -22.11 9.15
C TYR A 65 4.57 -21.94 8.01
N ALA A 66 3.27 -22.14 8.27
CA ALA A 66 2.22 -21.98 7.26
C ALA A 66 2.19 -20.57 6.63
N PHE A 67 2.65 -19.52 7.32
CA PHE A 67 2.74 -18.17 6.76
C PHE A 67 3.66 -18.12 5.52
N LEU A 68 4.66 -19.01 5.42
CA LEU A 68 5.58 -19.08 4.28
C LEU A 68 4.85 -19.43 2.98
N ALA A 69 3.72 -20.12 3.04
CA ALA A 69 2.93 -20.43 1.83
C ALA A 69 2.40 -19.15 1.17
N VAL A 70 1.98 -18.16 1.98
CA VAL A 70 1.54 -16.85 1.47
C VAL A 70 2.72 -16.11 0.84
N SER A 71 3.86 -16.07 1.53
CA SER A 71 5.08 -15.43 1.00
C SER A 71 5.56 -16.09 -0.29
N LEU A 72 5.54 -17.43 -0.37
CA LEU A 72 5.93 -18.17 -1.55
C LEU A 72 5.00 -17.89 -2.72
N GLY A 73 3.68 -17.79 -2.47
CA GLY A 73 2.70 -17.38 -3.48
C GLY A 73 3.04 -16.04 -4.13
N VAL A 74 3.47 -15.06 -3.34
CA VAL A 74 3.90 -13.74 -3.84
C VAL A 74 5.17 -13.86 -4.69
N VAL A 75 6.16 -14.64 -4.24
CA VAL A 75 7.38 -14.90 -5.02
C VAL A 75 7.05 -15.54 -6.37
N LEU A 76 6.18 -16.55 -6.38
CA LEU A 76 5.73 -17.21 -7.61
C LEU A 76 4.97 -16.25 -8.52
N ALA A 77 4.09 -15.40 -7.96
CA ALA A 77 3.39 -14.38 -8.73
C ALA A 77 4.35 -13.36 -9.36
N CYS A 78 5.39 -12.95 -8.64
CA CYS A 78 6.47 -12.09 -9.16
C CYS A 78 7.26 -12.78 -10.27
N LEU A 79 7.61 -14.05 -10.11
CA LEU A 79 8.27 -14.84 -11.15
C LEU A 79 7.41 -15.03 -12.39
N ALA A 80 6.08 -15.05 -12.24
CA ALA A 80 5.12 -15.15 -13.34
C ALA A 80 4.89 -13.82 -14.09
N ILE A 81 5.43 -12.68 -13.62
CA ILE A 81 5.26 -11.36 -14.27
C ILE A 81 5.55 -11.36 -15.78
N PRO A 82 6.66 -11.95 -16.28
CA PRO A 82 6.98 -11.93 -17.70
C PRO A 82 5.93 -12.63 -18.58
N VAL A 83 5.22 -13.61 -18.04
CA VAL A 83 4.25 -14.42 -18.78
C VAL A 83 2.84 -13.88 -18.60
N LEU A 84 2.45 -13.60 -17.35
CA LEU A 84 1.07 -13.24 -17.00
C LEU A 84 0.80 -11.73 -17.11
N TRP A 85 1.73 -10.92 -16.61
CA TRP A 85 1.50 -9.48 -16.40
C TRP A 85 2.06 -8.60 -17.53
N ARG A 86 3.11 -9.02 -18.23
CA ARG A 86 3.67 -8.27 -19.37
C ARG A 86 2.65 -7.93 -20.46
N PRO A 87 1.81 -8.87 -20.96
CA PRO A 87 0.85 -8.56 -22.01
C PRO A 87 -0.18 -7.50 -21.57
N VAL A 88 -0.64 -7.60 -20.32
CA VAL A 88 -1.57 -6.63 -19.72
C VAL A 88 -0.91 -5.26 -19.58
N ALA A 89 0.33 -5.22 -19.08
CA ALA A 89 1.07 -3.98 -18.91
C ALA A 89 1.36 -3.27 -20.26
N GLU A 90 1.65 -4.04 -21.31
CA GLU A 90 1.79 -3.49 -22.67
C GLU A 90 0.47 -2.93 -23.20
N LEU A 91 -0.64 -3.62 -22.97
CA LEU A 91 -1.96 -3.17 -23.39
C LEU A 91 -2.35 -1.85 -22.70
N VAL A 92 -2.16 -1.77 -21.37
CA VAL A 92 -2.39 -0.57 -20.56
C VAL A 92 -1.53 0.59 -21.05
N ARG A 93 -0.24 0.36 -21.32
CA ARG A 93 0.66 1.41 -21.84
C ARG A 93 0.25 1.90 -23.24
N ARG A 94 -0.12 1.00 -24.16
CA ARG A 94 -0.50 1.36 -25.53
C ARG A 94 -1.78 2.19 -25.58
N HIS A 95 -2.76 1.85 -24.76
CA HIS A 95 -4.07 2.52 -24.75
C HIS A 95 -4.20 3.61 -23.68
N ARG A 96 -3.15 3.83 -22.88
CA ARG A 96 -3.10 4.81 -21.79
C ARG A 96 -4.27 4.66 -20.80
N PHE A 97 -4.64 3.43 -20.48
CA PHE A 97 -5.66 3.18 -19.45
C PHE A 97 -5.16 3.68 -18.10
N THR A 98 -5.99 4.44 -17.40
CA THR A 98 -5.68 5.03 -16.10
C THR A 98 -6.21 4.19 -14.93
N SER A 99 -7.15 3.29 -15.20
CA SER A 99 -7.76 2.43 -14.20
C SER A 99 -8.00 1.00 -14.72
N LEU A 100 -8.24 0.07 -13.79
CA LEU A 100 -8.71 -1.28 -14.13
C LEU A 100 -10.10 -1.25 -14.77
N ALA A 101 -10.95 -0.28 -14.42
CA ALA A 101 -12.26 -0.14 -15.04
C ALA A 101 -12.15 0.17 -16.54
N ASP A 102 -11.23 1.05 -16.93
CA ASP A 102 -10.98 1.39 -18.35
C ASP A 102 -10.53 0.15 -19.14
N LEU A 103 -9.66 -0.66 -18.54
CA LEU A 103 -9.18 -1.90 -19.13
C LEU A 103 -10.32 -2.88 -19.41
N PHE A 104 -11.23 -3.06 -18.46
CA PHE A 104 -12.36 -3.98 -18.59
C PHE A 104 -13.44 -3.44 -19.54
N ALA A 105 -13.74 -2.14 -19.46
CA ALA A 105 -14.66 -1.48 -20.40
C ALA A 105 -14.18 -1.66 -21.85
N PHE A 106 -12.88 -1.49 -22.10
CA PHE A 106 -12.26 -1.72 -23.40
C PHE A 106 -12.27 -3.21 -23.80
N ARG A 107 -11.87 -4.11 -22.89
CA ARG A 107 -11.75 -5.55 -23.16
C ARG A 107 -13.08 -6.21 -23.53
N TYR A 108 -14.17 -5.75 -22.92
CA TYR A 108 -15.52 -6.28 -23.13
C TYR A 108 -16.41 -5.37 -23.99
N GLN A 109 -15.88 -4.24 -24.47
CA GLN A 109 -16.63 -3.23 -25.25
C GLN A 109 -17.94 -2.81 -24.58
N SER A 110 -17.92 -2.63 -23.26
CA SER A 110 -19.12 -2.37 -22.46
C SER A 110 -18.84 -1.39 -21.33
N GLU A 111 -19.55 -0.26 -21.34
CA GLU A 111 -19.49 0.74 -20.27
C GLU A 111 -19.98 0.17 -18.93
N LEU A 112 -21.00 -0.72 -18.97
CA LEU A 112 -21.50 -1.41 -17.78
C LEU A 112 -20.44 -2.29 -17.12
N ALA A 113 -19.60 -2.96 -17.92
CA ALA A 113 -18.49 -3.76 -17.38
C ALA A 113 -17.48 -2.89 -16.61
N GLY A 114 -17.14 -1.72 -17.16
CA GLY A 114 -16.31 -0.73 -16.46
C GLY A 114 -16.96 -0.23 -15.17
N ALA A 115 -18.24 0.15 -15.23
CA ALA A 115 -18.99 0.62 -14.07
C ALA A 115 -19.06 -0.43 -12.94
N LEU A 116 -19.31 -1.69 -13.28
CA LEU A 116 -19.32 -2.80 -12.31
C LEU A 116 -17.94 -3.00 -11.68
N VAL A 117 -16.86 -2.95 -12.47
CA VAL A 117 -15.50 -3.06 -11.95
C VAL A 117 -15.19 -1.91 -11.00
N THR A 118 -15.57 -0.67 -11.33
CA THR A 118 -15.41 0.47 -10.42
C THR A 118 -16.15 0.25 -9.10
N LEU A 119 -17.42 -0.17 -9.16
CA LEU A 119 -18.22 -0.43 -7.96
C LEU A 119 -17.62 -1.53 -7.09
N LEU A 120 -17.17 -2.63 -7.71
CA LEU A 120 -16.53 -3.74 -6.99
C LEU A 120 -15.20 -3.30 -6.36
N LEU A 121 -14.40 -2.52 -7.08
CA LEU A 121 -13.15 -1.97 -6.54
C LEU A 121 -13.42 -1.04 -5.37
N VAL A 122 -14.38 -0.12 -5.47
CA VAL A 122 -14.75 0.76 -4.34
C VAL A 122 -15.25 -0.06 -3.16
N ALA A 123 -16.15 -1.02 -3.40
CA ALA A 123 -16.71 -1.88 -2.36
C ALA A 123 -15.64 -2.73 -1.64
N GLY A 124 -14.56 -3.11 -2.33
CA GLY A 124 -13.45 -3.87 -1.74
C GLY A 124 -12.35 -3.00 -1.11
N LEU A 125 -11.91 -1.95 -1.82
CA LEU A 125 -10.81 -1.09 -1.38
C LEU A 125 -11.21 -0.22 -0.19
N LEU A 126 -12.42 0.33 -0.16
CA LEU A 126 -12.84 1.22 0.91
C LEU A 126 -12.80 0.56 2.31
N PRO A 127 -13.41 -0.62 2.53
CA PRO A 127 -13.30 -1.29 3.83
C PRO A 127 -11.88 -1.79 4.10
N TYR A 128 -11.12 -2.17 3.06
CA TYR A 128 -9.73 -2.59 3.23
C TYR A 128 -8.83 -1.44 3.72
N LEU A 129 -8.98 -0.23 3.15
CA LEU A 129 -8.27 0.96 3.63
C LEU A 129 -8.69 1.32 5.05
N ALA A 130 -9.98 1.25 5.37
CA ALA A 130 -10.48 1.48 6.73
C ALA A 130 -9.86 0.49 7.74
N LEU A 131 -9.76 -0.79 7.38
CA LEU A 131 -9.12 -1.81 8.21
C LEU A 131 -7.63 -1.52 8.41
N GLN A 132 -6.92 -1.08 7.36
CA GLN A 132 -5.51 -0.75 7.46
C GLN A 132 -5.27 0.48 8.36
N LEU A 133 -6.08 1.53 8.22
CA LEU A 133 -5.99 2.72 9.07
C LEU A 133 -6.27 2.37 10.54
N ARG A 134 -7.29 1.53 10.78
CA ARG A 134 -7.60 1.02 12.12
C ARG A 134 -6.43 0.23 12.71
N ALA A 135 -5.81 -0.65 11.94
CA ALA A 135 -4.68 -1.45 12.41
C ALA A 135 -3.49 -0.56 12.83
N VAL A 136 -3.26 0.57 12.14
CA VAL A 136 -2.22 1.54 12.53
C VAL A 136 -2.62 2.31 13.79
N ALA A 137 -3.88 2.76 13.88
CA ALA A 137 -4.40 3.44 15.06
C ALA A 137 -4.29 2.56 16.33
N ASP A 138 -4.73 1.31 16.24
CA ASP A 138 -4.68 0.35 17.35
C ASP A 138 -3.24 0.07 17.78
N ALA A 139 -2.31 -0.04 16.82
CA ALA A 139 -0.89 -0.20 17.10
C ALA A 139 -0.27 1.01 17.79
N ALA A 140 -0.66 2.23 17.39
CA ALA A 140 -0.17 3.45 18.00
C ALA A 140 -0.62 3.58 19.47
N VAL A 141 -1.88 3.25 19.76
CA VAL A 141 -2.41 3.19 21.13
C VAL A 141 -1.66 2.14 21.95
N PHE A 142 -1.47 0.94 21.38
CA PHE A 142 -0.73 -0.14 22.02
C PHE A 142 0.72 0.26 22.38
N LEU A 143 1.42 0.95 21.48
CA LEU A 143 2.80 1.41 21.71
C LEU A 143 2.90 2.55 22.73
N ALA A 144 1.85 3.36 22.87
CA ALA A 144 1.79 4.44 23.84
C ALA A 144 1.58 3.94 25.29
N GLY A 145 1.02 2.73 25.47
CA GLY A 145 0.79 2.09 26.77
C GLY A 145 -0.51 2.51 27.44
N ASP A 146 -0.68 2.13 28.72
CA ASP A 146 -1.97 2.28 29.43
C ASP A 146 -2.43 3.74 29.62
N ASP A 147 -1.51 4.71 29.56
CA ASP A 147 -1.80 6.15 29.67
C ASP A 147 -2.12 6.81 28.30
N ALA A 148 -2.35 6.02 27.24
CA ALA A 148 -2.62 6.55 25.92
C ALA A 148 -3.97 7.31 25.89
N PRO A 149 -4.00 8.57 25.40
CA PRO A 149 -5.25 9.29 25.25
C PRO A 149 -6.13 8.59 24.19
N PRO A 150 -7.45 8.53 24.39
CA PRO A 150 -8.37 7.82 23.50
C PRO A 150 -8.38 8.41 22.07
N GLU A 151 -8.01 9.69 21.95
CA GLU A 151 -7.92 10.42 20.68
C GLU A 151 -6.65 10.09 19.87
N LEU A 152 -5.67 9.41 20.47
CA LEU A 152 -4.37 9.17 19.81
C LEU A 152 -4.51 8.43 18.48
N GLY A 153 -5.37 7.40 18.42
CA GLY A 153 -5.63 6.69 17.18
C GLY A 153 -6.17 7.62 16.08
N LEU A 154 -7.05 8.55 16.43
CA LEU A 154 -7.60 9.54 15.49
C LEU A 154 -6.51 10.50 15.00
N VAL A 155 -5.59 10.93 15.87
CA VAL A 155 -4.45 11.78 15.50
C VAL A 155 -3.58 11.09 14.45
N TYR A 156 -3.29 9.79 14.61
CA TYR A 156 -2.51 9.04 13.62
C TYR A 156 -3.24 8.89 12.28
N VAL A 157 -4.55 8.62 12.32
CA VAL A 157 -5.36 8.52 11.10
C VAL A 157 -5.41 9.87 10.38
N ALA A 158 -5.59 10.97 11.11
CA ALA A 158 -5.59 12.32 10.56
C ALA A 158 -4.22 12.70 9.95
N LEU A 159 -3.13 12.33 10.63
CA LEU A 159 -1.76 12.55 10.16
C LEU A 159 -1.48 11.78 8.87
N LEU A 160 -1.88 10.51 8.78
CA LEU A 160 -1.78 9.72 7.55
C LEU A 160 -2.67 10.26 6.43
N GLY A 161 -3.90 10.66 6.77
CA GLY A 161 -4.83 11.25 5.81
C GLY A 161 -4.32 12.58 5.24
N LEU A 162 -3.73 13.44 6.08
CA LEU A 162 -3.13 14.70 5.67
C LEU A 162 -1.91 14.48 4.76
N PHE A 163 -1.08 13.48 5.05
CA PHE A 163 0.08 13.15 4.22
C PHE A 163 -0.32 12.56 2.85
N ALA A 164 -1.48 11.92 2.76
CA ALA A 164 -1.95 11.30 1.52
C ALA A 164 -2.52 12.32 0.50
N VAL A 165 -2.78 13.55 0.91
CA VAL A 165 -3.35 14.64 0.08
C VAL A 165 -2.26 15.63 -0.28
#